data_AF-G5DXC4-F1
#
_entry.id   AF-G5DXC4-F1
#
_cell.length_a   1.000
_cell.length_b   1.000
_cell.length_c   1.000
_cell.angle_alpha   90.00
_cell.angle_beta   90.00
_cell.angle_gamma   90.00
#
_symmetry.space_group_name_H-M   'P 1'
#
loop_
_entity.id
_entity.type
_entity.pdbx_description
1 polymer ?
#
loop_
_entity_poly.entity_id
_entity_poly.type
_entity_poly.pdbx_seq_one_letter_code
_entity_poly.pdbx_strand_id
1 'polypeptide(L)' 'KTSPSFSEAAMGRIVHSTKVVAEGGYEKIFHQTFDTVPEELLQDSFACYLSTSAGPVMGTLYVSTAKLAFCSDN' A
#
# COMPACT_ATOMS: atom_id res chain seq x y z
N LYS A 1 -14.04 4.12 16.28
CA LYS A 1 -12.57 3.89 16.24
C LYS A 1 -11.92 5.26 16.30
N THR A 2 -11.17 5.59 17.34
CA THR A 2 -10.35 6.81 17.38
C THR A 2 -9.23 6.66 16.38
N SER A 3 -8.90 7.73 15.65
CA SER A 3 -7.74 7.75 14.77
C SER A 3 -6.47 7.40 15.56
N PRO A 4 -5.53 6.63 14.98
CA PRO A 4 -4.28 6.33 15.66
C PRO A 4 -3.54 7.62 16.03
N SER A 5 -2.85 7.60 17.16
CA SER A 5 -1.91 8.65 17.53
C SER A 5 -0.82 8.79 16.47
N PHE A 6 -0.14 9.94 16.44
CA PHE A 6 0.98 10.15 15.53
C PHE A 6 2.07 9.08 15.67
N SER A 7 2.38 8.67 16.89
CA SER A 7 3.35 7.60 17.16
C SER A 7 2.89 6.24 16.63
N GLU A 8 1.62 5.88 16.79
CA GLU A 8 1.09 4.62 16.26
C GLU A 8 1.09 4.62 14.72
N ALA A 9 0.71 5.74 14.11
CA ALA A 9 0.79 5.91 12.67
C ALA A 9 2.24 5.79 12.15
N ALA A 10 3.20 6.42 12.82
CA ALA A 10 4.62 6.31 12.48
C ALA A 10 5.13 4.87 12.62
N MET A 11 4.77 4.19 13.71
CA MET A 11 5.14 2.78 13.91
C MET A 11 4.52 1.86 12.88
N GLY A 12 3.25 2.06 12.51
CA GLY A 12 2.59 1.32 11.43
C GLY A 12 3.35 1.45 10.12
N ARG A 13 3.88 2.64 9.82
CA ARG A 13 4.70 2.84 8.61
C ARG A 13 6.05 2.16 8.65
N ILE A 14 6.70 2.11 9.82
CA ILE A 14 7.97 1.37 9.98
C ILE A 14 7.73 -0.12 9.75
N VAL A 15 6.68 -0.68 10.37
CA VAL A 15 6.31 -2.10 10.21
C VAL A 15 5.96 -2.42 8.76
N HIS A 16 5.24 -1.55 8.06
CA HIS A 16 4.96 -1.76 6.65
C HIS A 16 6.24 -1.77 5.81
N SER A 17 7.15 -0.81 6.02
CA SER A 17 8.40 -0.76 5.26
C SER A 17 9.29 -1.98 5.49
N THR A 18 9.33 -2.54 6.72
CA THR A 18 10.06 -3.79 6.96
C THR A 18 9.39 -4.99 6.28
N LYS A 19 8.06 -5.04 6.24
CA LYS A 19 7.30 -6.04 5.47
C LYS A 19 7.63 -5.97 3.98
N VAL A 20 7.66 -4.77 3.40
CA VAL A 20 8.01 -4.56 1.98
C VAL A 20 9.38 -5.13 1.67
N VAL A 21 10.38 -4.88 2.52
CA VAL A 21 11.72 -5.44 2.35
C VAL A 21 11.71 -6.97 2.46
N ALA A 22 11.01 -7.53 3.45
CA ALA A 22 10.93 -8.97 3.66
C ALA A 22 10.21 -9.71 2.52
N GLU A 23 9.19 -9.09 1.92
CA GLU A 23 8.40 -9.69 0.84
C GLU A 23 9.06 -9.54 -0.54
N GLY A 24 10.13 -8.73 -0.66
CA GLY A 24 10.93 -8.59 -1.88
C GLY A 24 10.61 -7.36 -2.71
N GLY A 25 10.10 -6.30 -2.07
CA GLY A 25 9.83 -5.00 -2.69
C GLY A 25 8.41 -4.84 -3.23
N TYR A 26 8.09 -3.62 -3.63
CA TYR A 26 6.73 -3.23 -4.04
C TYR A 26 6.24 -3.94 -5.30
N GLU A 27 7.12 -4.24 -6.26
CA GLU A 27 6.76 -4.96 -7.49
C GLU A 27 6.22 -6.36 -7.17
N LYS A 28 6.96 -7.11 -6.34
CA LYS A 28 6.53 -8.45 -5.95
C LYS A 28 5.25 -8.43 -5.14
N ILE A 29 5.09 -7.47 -4.23
CA ILE A 29 3.84 -7.29 -3.47
C ILE A 29 2.67 -6.98 -4.40
N PHE A 30 2.87 -6.09 -5.37
CA PHE A 30 1.83 -5.71 -6.34
C PHE A 30 1.31 -6.95 -7.11
N HIS A 31 2.21 -7.74 -7.68
CA HIS A 31 1.84 -8.95 -8.44
C HIS A 31 1.25 -10.07 -7.57
N GLN A 32 1.57 -10.11 -6.27
CA GLN A 32 0.97 -11.08 -5.33
C GLN A 32 -0.39 -10.62 -4.80
N THR A 33 -0.62 -9.31 -4.73
CA THR A 33 -1.82 -8.72 -4.11
C THR A 33 -2.95 -8.53 -5.12
N PHE A 34 -2.61 -8.19 -6.37
CA PHE A 34 -3.59 -7.86 -7.40
C PHE A 34 -3.43 -8.76 -8.61
N ASP A 35 -4.56 -9.16 -9.20
CA ASP A 35 -4.55 -9.78 -10.52
C ASP A 35 -3.96 -8.81 -11.53
N THR A 36 -2.99 -9.28 -12.32
CA THR A 36 -2.35 -8.49 -13.37
C THR A 36 -2.68 -9.01 -14.76
N VAL A 37 -2.74 -8.10 -15.73
CA VAL A 37 -2.80 -8.48 -17.15
C VAL A 37 -1.39 -8.80 -17.67
N PRO A 38 -1.27 -9.57 -18.76
CA PRO A 38 0.04 -9.80 -19.38
C PRO A 38 0.77 -8.48 -19.66
N GLU A 39 2.08 -8.44 -19.39
CA GLU A 39 2.97 -7.29 -19.62
C GLU A 39 2.64 -6.03 -18.80
N GLU A 40 1.77 -6.15 -17.79
CA GLU A 40 1.53 -5.05 -16.87
C GLU A 40 2.77 -4.79 -16.00
N LEU A 41 3.22 -3.53 -15.98
CA LEU A 41 4.40 -3.10 -15.24
C LEU A 41 4.01 -2.11 -14.15
N LEU A 42 4.50 -2.33 -12.93
CA LEU A 42 4.45 -1.33 -11.88
C LEU A 42 5.34 -0.14 -12.26
N GLN A 43 4.81 1.08 -12.15
CA GLN A 43 5.52 2.33 -12.40
C GLN A 43 5.96 3.00 -11.11
N ASP A 44 5.07 3.09 -10.13
CA ASP A 44 5.36 3.75 -8.85
C ASP A 44 4.46 3.24 -7.72
N SER A 45 4.85 3.54 -6.48
CA SER A 45 4.12 3.19 -5.27
C SER A 45 4.24 4.29 -4.22
N PHE A 46 3.11 4.68 -3.62
CA PHE A 46 3.04 5.76 -2.65
C PHE A 46 2.34 5.32 -1.37
N ALA A 47 3.01 5.48 -0.22
CA ALA A 47 2.34 5.39 1.07
C ALA A 47 1.33 6.55 1.20
N CYS A 48 0.08 6.23 1.51
CA CYS A 48 -0.99 7.22 1.53
C CYS A 48 -2.10 6.88 2.54
N TYR A 49 -3.01 7.83 2.74
CA TYR A 49 -4.28 7.61 3.41
C TYR A 49 -5.41 7.75 2.38
N LEU A 50 -6.19 6.70 2.18
CA LEU A 50 -7.39 6.72 1.35
C LEU A 50 -8.57 7.25 2.17
N SER A 51 -9.15 8.37 1.75
CA SER A 51 -10.36 8.91 2.38
C SER A 51 -11.56 8.03 2.03
N THR A 52 -12.28 7.56 3.05
CA THR A 52 -13.52 6.79 2.90
C THR A 52 -14.64 7.41 3.74
N SER A 53 -15.89 7.00 3.53
CA SER A 53 -17.02 7.43 4.37
C SER A 53 -16.88 7.01 5.84
N ALA A 54 -16.08 5.98 6.13
CA ALA A 54 -15.76 5.53 7.49
C ALA A 54 -14.51 6.22 8.08
N GLY A 55 -13.87 7.13 7.34
CA GLY A 55 -12.63 7.82 7.71
C GLY A 55 -11.43 7.42 6.85
N PRO A 56 -10.25 8.01 7.10
CA PRO A 56 -9.03 7.72 6.35
C PRO A 56 -8.50 6.30 6.66
N VAL A 57 -8.07 5.58 5.63
CA VAL A 57 -7.46 4.25 5.71
C VAL A 57 -6.02 4.33 5.23
N MET A 58 -5.08 3.97 6.10
CA MET A 58 -3.65 3.93 5.75
C MET A 58 -3.36 2.75 4.80
N GLY A 59 -2.56 2.98 3.78
CA GLY A 59 -2.21 1.95 2.79
C GLY A 59 -1.14 2.39 1.81
N THR A 60 -1.01 1.62 0.74
CA THR A 60 -0.11 1.90 -0.39
C THR A 60 -0.93 1.96 -1.67
N LEU A 61 -0.78 3.06 -2.41
CA LEU A 61 -1.28 3.22 -3.77
C LEU A 61 -0.20 2.77 -4.76
N TYR A 62 -0.56 1.84 -5.62
CA TYR A 62 0.27 1.35 -6.73
C TYR A 62 -0.23 1.94 -8.04
N VAL A 63 0.69 2.44 -8.84
CA VAL A 63 0.44 2.93 -10.19
C VAL A 63 1.12 1.98 -11.16
N SER A 64 0.36 1.29 -11.99
CA SER A 64 0.88 0.44 -13.06
C SER A 64 0.55 1.03 -14.44
N THR A 65 1.08 0.40 -15.49
CA THR A 65 0.73 0.74 -16.87
C THR A 65 -0.74 0.46 -17.23
N ALA A 66 -1.48 -0.29 -16.40
CA ALA A 66 -2.85 -0.69 -16.68
C ALA A 66 -3.88 -0.25 -15.62
N LYS A 67 -3.47 0.02 -14.37
CA LYS A 67 -4.40 0.37 -13.29
C LYS A 67 -3.77 1.19 -12.17
N LEU A 68 -4.67 1.79 -11.39
CA LEU A 68 -4.40 2.25 -10.04
C LEU A 68 -4.96 1.21 -9.07
N ALA A 69 -4.13 0.74 -8.14
CA ALA A 69 -4.53 -0.26 -7.17
C ALA A 69 -4.15 0.20 -5.75
N PHE A 70 -5.03 -0.03 -4.78
CA PHE A 70 -4.80 0.35 -3.39
C PHE A 70 -4.93 -0.87 -2.48
N CYS A 71 -3.97 -1.10 -1.59
CA CYS A 71 -4.12 -2.03 -0.48
C CYS A 71 -3.91 -1.31 0.85
N SER A 72 -4.73 -1.65 1.85
CA SER A 72 -4.53 -1.15 3.22
C SER A 72 -3.34 -1.84 3.88
N ASP A 73 -2.70 -1.16 4.84
CA ASP A 73 -1.57 -1.71 5.61
C ASP A 73 -1.98 -2.76 6.67
N ASN A 74 -3.29 -3.03 6.83
CA ASN A 74 -3.83 -4.06 7.74
C ASN A 74 -3.67 -5.48 7.18
#